data_AF-A0A9E5NLN7-F1
#
_entry.id   AF-A0A9E5NLN7-F1
#
_cell.length_a   1.000
_cell.length_b   1.000
_cell.length_c   1.000
_cell.angle_alpha   90.00
_cell.angle_beta   90.00
_cell.angle_gamma   90.00
#
_symmetry.space_group_name_H-M   'P 1'
#
loop_
_entity.id
_entity.type
_entity.pdbx_description
1 polymer ?
#
loop_
_entity_poly.entity_id
_entity_poly.type
_entity_poly.pdbx_seq_one_letter_code
_entity_poly.pdbx_strand_id
1 'polypeptide(L)'
;MQRRSGHYFSTRDLLMMAVLAALGGITSTYVQALANAVHAALGFPGATQVLAGVHVIWLILAVGLTGKHGAGTVTGLAKGAVEFLSGNTHGILVVLIDVVAGILVDAGMLPFRNKNSTLAYAVAGGLATASNVFVFQLFASVPTDVLTMGAILLVGLVSFVSGVLLAGILGKVLLDSLRRAGVVRDLAPETMGRGIYPAFVGIVAVLTVAGGAHRTYRQPSECALRIQILRTRLSPSSDDPSDREASLRGSPAWVPIKLKS
;
A
#
# COMPACT_ATOMS: atom_id res chain seq x y z
N MET A 1 -3.13 -33.92 -36.14
CA MET A 1 -3.78 -32.92 -35.25
C MET A 1 -2.77 -32.42 -34.24
N GLN A 2 -2.10 -31.29 -34.50
CA GLN A 2 -1.22 -30.66 -33.51
C GLN A 2 -2.08 -29.91 -32.50
N ARG A 3 -2.21 -30.45 -31.28
CA ARG A 3 -2.67 -29.68 -30.13
C ARG A 3 -1.61 -28.62 -29.85
N ARG A 4 -1.76 -27.41 -30.42
CA ARG A 4 -1.05 -26.24 -29.90
C ARG A 4 -1.59 -26.01 -28.49
N SER A 5 -0.80 -26.35 -27.47
CA SER A 5 -1.04 -25.87 -26.11
C SER A 5 -0.92 -24.35 -26.16
N GLY A 6 -2.03 -23.67 -26.38
CA GLY A 6 -2.09 -22.22 -26.45
C GLY A 6 -1.80 -21.65 -25.07
N HIS A 7 -0.60 -21.12 -24.86
CA HIS A 7 -0.30 -20.33 -23.67
C HIS A 7 -1.19 -19.08 -23.67
N TYR A 8 -1.87 -18.81 -22.55
CA TYR A 8 -2.74 -17.63 -22.41
C TYR A 8 -1.96 -16.32 -22.60
N PHE A 9 -0.71 -16.27 -22.15
CA PHE A 9 0.22 -15.18 -22.42
C PHE A 9 1.21 -15.57 -23.53
N SER A 10 1.42 -14.66 -24.48
CA SER A 10 2.48 -14.81 -25.48
C SER A 10 3.84 -14.50 -24.82
N THR A 11 4.94 -15.03 -25.37
CA THR A 11 6.30 -14.68 -24.93
C THR A 11 6.52 -13.17 -24.96
N ARG A 12 5.95 -12.48 -25.95
CA ARG A 12 5.98 -11.01 -26.03
C ARG A 12 5.30 -10.37 -24.82
N ASP A 13 4.12 -10.84 -24.45
CA ASP A 13 3.35 -10.27 -23.33
C ASP A 13 4.11 -10.47 -22.02
N LEU A 14 4.68 -11.67 -21.83
CA LEU A 14 5.49 -11.99 -20.66
C LEU A 14 6.74 -11.10 -20.57
N LEU A 15 7.43 -10.89 -21.69
CA LEU A 15 8.59 -9.99 -21.75
C LEU A 15 8.19 -8.54 -21.43
N MET A 16 7.09 -8.04 -21.99
CA MET A 16 6.62 -6.68 -21.71
C MET A 16 6.26 -6.50 -20.23
N MET A 17 5.53 -7.46 -19.64
CA MET A 17 5.20 -7.47 -18.21
C MET A 17 6.47 -7.51 -17.35
N ALA A 18 7.42 -8.37 -17.68
CA ALA A 18 8.68 -8.50 -16.94
C ALA A 18 9.53 -7.23 -16.99
N VAL A 19 9.67 -6.60 -18.16
CA VAL A 19 10.44 -5.35 -18.32
C VAL A 19 9.78 -4.21 -17.55
N LEU A 20 8.45 -4.06 -17.65
CA LEU A 20 7.72 -3.03 -16.91
C LEU A 20 7.76 -3.25 -15.40
N ALA A 21 7.67 -4.50 -14.95
CA ALA A 21 7.82 -4.87 -13.55
C ALA A 21 9.22 -4.54 -13.02
N ALA A 22 10.27 -4.87 -13.77
CA ALA A 22 11.65 -4.56 -13.39
C ALA A 22 11.90 -3.05 -13.31
N LEU A 23 11.47 -2.30 -14.34
CA LEU A 23 11.57 -0.84 -14.35
C LEU A 23 10.79 -0.22 -13.19
N GLY A 24 9.55 -0.66 -12.98
CA GLY A 24 8.71 -0.18 -11.90
C GLY A 24 9.28 -0.47 -10.53
N GLY A 25 9.78 -1.69 -10.30
CA GLY A 25 10.32 -2.08 -9.00
C GLY A 25 11.59 -1.30 -8.64
N ILE A 26 12.54 -1.18 -9.58
CA ILE A 26 13.77 -0.39 -9.34
C ILE A 26 13.44 1.09 -9.13
N THR A 27 12.53 1.64 -9.95
CA THR A 27 12.16 3.06 -9.90
C THR A 27 11.40 3.42 -8.63
N SER A 28 10.67 2.48 -8.04
CA SER A 28 9.82 2.74 -6.86
C SER A 28 10.59 3.21 -5.63
N THR A 29 11.82 2.73 -5.43
CA THR A 29 12.70 3.24 -4.36
C THR A 29 13.09 4.71 -4.59
N TYR A 30 13.39 5.09 -5.84
CA TYR A 30 13.70 6.47 -6.20
C TYR A 30 12.48 7.38 -6.11
N VAL A 31 11.31 6.90 -6.54
CA VAL A 31 10.04 7.63 -6.41
C VAL A 31 9.72 7.85 -4.93
N GLN A 32 9.97 6.87 -4.07
CA GLN A 32 9.79 7.02 -2.63
C GLN A 32 10.73 8.09 -2.05
N ALA A 33 12.00 8.09 -2.46
CA ALA A 33 12.95 9.12 -2.03
C ALA A 33 12.50 10.52 -2.49
N LEU A 34 12.01 10.63 -3.74
CA LEU A 34 11.49 11.88 -4.28
C LEU A 34 10.22 12.35 -3.55
N ALA A 35 9.30 11.42 -3.24
CA ALA A 35 8.10 11.71 -2.46
C ALA A 35 8.44 12.24 -1.07
N ASN A 36 9.46 11.69 -0.43
CA ASN A 36 9.95 12.17 0.86
C ASN A 36 10.56 13.59 0.75
N ALA A 37 11.32 13.87 -0.32
CA ALA A 37 11.86 15.20 -0.57
C ALA A 37 10.75 16.24 -0.82
N VAL A 38 9.72 15.88 -1.59
CA VAL A 38 8.53 16.73 -1.82
C VAL A 38 7.81 16.98 -0.50
N HIS A 39 7.65 15.97 0.35
CA HIS A 39 7.06 16.15 1.67
C HIS A 39 7.89 17.06 2.58
N ALA A 40 9.21 16.92 2.59
CA ALA A 40 10.11 17.79 3.35
C ALA A 40 10.02 19.25 2.89
N ALA A 41 9.83 19.50 1.60
CA ALA A 41 9.66 20.85 1.05
C ALA A 41 8.27 21.47 1.34
N LEU A 42 7.21 20.66 1.26
CA LEU A 42 5.83 21.14 1.40
C LEU A 42 5.32 21.16 2.84
N GLY A 43 5.88 20.34 3.73
CA GLY A 43 5.62 20.37 5.16
C GLY A 43 4.21 19.95 5.61
N PHE A 44 3.32 19.53 4.71
CA PHE A 44 1.96 19.12 5.07
C PHE A 44 1.76 17.58 5.09
N PRO A 45 0.86 17.08 5.95
CA PRO A 45 0.55 15.64 6.03
C PRO A 45 -0.03 15.10 4.72
N GLY A 46 0.54 14.01 4.20
CA GLY A 46 0.08 13.38 2.95
C GLY A 46 0.79 13.85 1.68
N ALA A 47 1.73 14.79 1.76
CA ALA A 47 2.51 15.23 0.59
C ALA A 47 3.30 14.09 -0.08
N THR A 48 3.70 13.05 0.67
CA THR A 48 4.34 11.85 0.10
C THR A 48 3.41 11.10 -0.87
N GLN A 49 2.10 11.24 -0.73
CA GLN A 49 1.11 10.55 -1.57
C GLN A 49 0.85 11.25 -2.91
N VAL A 50 1.37 12.46 -3.10
CA VAL A 50 1.23 13.19 -4.38
C VAL A 50 1.88 12.41 -5.52
N LEU A 51 2.94 11.64 -5.24
CA LEU A 51 3.64 10.80 -6.21
C LEU A 51 3.23 9.32 -6.15
N ALA A 52 2.25 8.95 -5.32
CA ALA A 52 1.84 7.55 -5.16
C ALA A 52 1.37 6.92 -6.49
N GLY A 53 0.74 7.70 -7.37
CA GLY A 53 0.28 7.21 -8.67
C GLY A 53 1.42 6.75 -9.59
N VAL A 54 2.65 7.22 -9.38
CA VAL A 54 3.82 6.81 -10.18
C VAL A 54 4.18 5.34 -9.94
N HIS A 55 3.90 4.79 -8.76
CA HIS A 55 4.12 3.37 -8.50
C HIS A 55 3.18 2.48 -9.32
N VAL A 56 1.95 2.94 -9.57
CA VAL A 56 0.88 2.17 -10.22
C VAL A 56 0.89 2.32 -11.74
N ILE A 57 1.53 3.37 -12.28
CA ILE A 57 1.58 3.62 -13.73
C ILE A 57 2.12 2.43 -14.53
N TRP A 58 3.09 1.69 -13.98
CA TRP A 58 3.70 0.53 -14.61
C TRP A 58 2.71 -0.62 -14.80
N LEU A 59 1.81 -0.81 -13.84
CA LEU A 59 0.76 -1.83 -13.90
C LEU A 59 -0.29 -1.45 -14.95
N ILE A 60 -0.67 -0.17 -14.99
CA ILE A 60 -1.58 0.38 -16.01
C ILE A 60 -1.01 0.20 -17.42
N LEU A 61 0.27 0.51 -17.61
CA LEU A 61 0.95 0.32 -18.89
C LEU A 61 1.00 -1.16 -19.26
N ALA A 62 1.30 -2.06 -18.32
CA ALA A 62 1.36 -3.49 -18.61
C ALA A 62 0.01 -4.04 -19.08
N VAL A 63 -1.10 -3.65 -18.43
CA VAL A 63 -2.44 -4.05 -18.87
C VAL A 63 -2.80 -3.40 -20.21
N GLY A 64 -2.49 -2.11 -20.39
CA GLY A 64 -2.78 -1.38 -21.63
C GLY A 64 -1.99 -1.87 -22.85
N LEU A 65 -0.75 -2.34 -22.64
CA LEU A 65 0.14 -2.83 -23.68
C LEU A 65 -0.11 -4.30 -24.03
N THR A 66 -0.46 -5.13 -23.05
CA THR A 66 -0.76 -6.55 -23.31
C THR A 66 -2.21 -6.78 -23.74
N GLY A 67 -3.13 -5.89 -23.36
CA GLY A 67 -4.56 -5.99 -23.67
C GLY A 67 -5.27 -7.18 -22.99
N LYS A 68 -4.56 -7.90 -22.12
CA LYS A 68 -5.02 -9.15 -21.48
C LYS A 68 -5.42 -8.92 -20.03
N HIS A 69 -6.42 -9.68 -19.59
CA HIS A 69 -6.83 -9.69 -18.20
C HIS A 69 -5.82 -10.48 -17.35
N GLY A 70 -5.55 -10.03 -16.12
CA GLY A 70 -4.57 -10.66 -15.24
C GLY A 70 -3.14 -10.18 -15.49
N ALA A 71 -2.91 -9.37 -16.53
CA ALA A 71 -1.60 -8.78 -16.79
C ALA A 71 -1.19 -7.82 -15.67
N GLY A 72 -2.14 -7.10 -15.06
CA GLY A 72 -1.88 -6.21 -13.93
C GLY A 72 -1.41 -7.00 -12.72
N THR A 73 -2.07 -8.11 -12.42
CA THR A 73 -1.75 -9.00 -11.30
C THR A 73 -0.37 -9.67 -11.46
N VAL A 74 -0.06 -10.21 -12.64
CA VAL A 74 1.24 -10.83 -12.92
C VAL A 74 2.36 -9.79 -12.86
N THR A 75 2.13 -8.60 -13.43
CA THR A 75 3.10 -7.50 -13.38
C THR A 75 3.28 -7.00 -11.94
N GLY A 76 2.21 -6.93 -11.15
CA GLY A 76 2.25 -6.55 -9.74
C GLY A 76 3.08 -7.52 -8.91
N LEU A 77 2.86 -8.82 -9.08
CA LEU A 77 3.67 -9.85 -8.43
C LEU A 77 5.16 -9.72 -8.79
N ALA A 78 5.46 -9.57 -10.08
CA ALA A 78 6.83 -9.44 -10.55
C ALA A 78 7.49 -8.15 -10.06
N LYS A 79 6.77 -7.03 -10.08
CA LYS A 79 7.23 -5.72 -9.59
C LYS A 79 7.55 -5.79 -8.10
N GLY A 80 6.61 -6.33 -7.31
CA GLY A 80 6.79 -6.51 -5.88
C GLY A 80 7.99 -7.39 -5.56
N ALA A 81 8.20 -8.48 -6.31
CA ALA A 81 9.38 -9.33 -6.15
C ALA A 81 10.68 -8.56 -6.43
N VAL A 82 10.71 -7.71 -7.46
CA VAL A 82 11.88 -6.85 -7.76
C VAL A 82 12.13 -5.85 -6.64
N GLU A 83 11.10 -5.22 -6.08
CA GLU A 83 11.25 -4.30 -4.94
C GLU A 83 11.71 -4.98 -3.66
N PHE A 84 11.22 -6.20 -3.41
CA PHE A 84 11.67 -6.99 -2.29
C PHE A 84 13.16 -7.31 -2.42
N LEU A 85 13.60 -7.71 -3.62
CA LEU A 85 15.00 -8.01 -3.91
C LEU A 85 15.89 -6.77 -3.98
N SER A 86 15.35 -5.59 -4.27
CA SER A 86 16.11 -4.33 -4.29
C SER A 86 16.42 -3.79 -2.89
N GLY A 87 15.92 -4.44 -1.83
CA GLY A 87 16.21 -4.08 -0.44
C GLY A 87 15.26 -3.05 0.15
N ASN A 88 13.99 -3.01 -0.29
CA ASN A 88 12.99 -2.12 0.30
C ASN A 88 12.81 -2.42 1.81
N THR A 89 12.81 -1.37 2.63
CA THR A 89 12.70 -1.44 4.10
C THR A 89 11.41 -2.09 4.61
N HIS A 90 10.41 -2.23 3.74
CA HIS A 90 9.11 -2.82 4.05
C HIS A 90 9.04 -4.34 3.81
N GLY A 91 10.10 -4.95 3.28
CA GLY A 91 10.20 -6.41 3.11
C GLY A 91 9.07 -7.02 2.28
N ILE A 92 8.55 -8.16 2.73
CA ILE A 92 7.51 -8.92 2.00
C ILE A 92 6.19 -8.16 1.83
N LEU A 93 5.93 -7.13 2.65
CA LEU A 93 4.71 -6.32 2.57
C LEU A 93 4.57 -5.62 1.21
N VAL A 94 5.69 -5.23 0.60
CA VAL A 94 5.71 -4.56 -0.71
C VAL A 94 5.17 -5.49 -1.80
N VAL A 95 5.51 -6.77 -1.74
CA VAL A 95 5.00 -7.78 -2.67
C VAL A 95 3.49 -7.88 -2.56
N LEU A 96 2.96 -7.93 -1.33
CA LEU A 96 1.52 -7.98 -1.10
C LEU A 96 0.81 -6.75 -1.65
N ILE A 97 1.38 -5.56 -1.40
CA ILE A 97 0.83 -4.28 -1.85
C ILE A 97 0.76 -4.23 -3.38
N ASP A 98 1.83 -4.60 -4.07
CA ASP A 98 1.86 -4.56 -5.53
C ASP A 98 0.96 -5.62 -6.17
N VAL A 99 0.81 -6.78 -5.54
CA VAL A 99 -0.17 -7.78 -5.98
C VAL A 99 -1.59 -7.24 -5.85
N VAL A 100 -1.94 -6.63 -4.71
CA VAL A 100 -3.25 -6.01 -4.49
C VAL A 100 -3.49 -4.89 -5.51
N ALA A 101 -2.49 -4.04 -5.77
CA ALA A 101 -2.56 -3.00 -6.80
C ALA A 101 -2.84 -3.60 -8.18
N GLY A 102 -2.12 -4.66 -8.57
CA GLY A 102 -2.29 -5.34 -9.85
C GLY A 102 -3.69 -5.93 -10.04
N ILE A 103 -4.21 -6.57 -8.99
CA ILE A 103 -5.58 -7.09 -8.91
C ILE A 103 -6.59 -5.94 -9.10
N LEU A 104 -6.38 -4.80 -8.44
CA LEU A 104 -7.28 -3.65 -8.53
C LEU A 104 -7.20 -2.93 -9.87
N VAL A 105 -6.05 -2.91 -10.54
CA VAL A 105 -5.94 -2.41 -11.91
C VAL A 105 -6.73 -3.31 -12.87
N ASP A 106 -6.54 -4.63 -12.78
CA ASP A 106 -7.28 -5.59 -13.60
C ASP A 106 -8.80 -5.50 -13.34
N ALA A 107 -9.20 -5.33 -12.07
CA ALA A 107 -10.59 -5.17 -11.66
C ALA A 107 -11.17 -3.81 -12.06
N GLY A 108 -10.41 -2.72 -11.97
CA GLY A 108 -10.86 -1.38 -12.31
C GLY A 108 -11.09 -1.18 -13.81
N MET A 109 -10.39 -1.94 -14.65
CA MET A 109 -10.59 -1.94 -16.10
C MET A 109 -11.75 -2.85 -16.55
N LEU A 110 -12.32 -3.66 -15.65
CA LEU A 110 -13.32 -4.68 -15.94
C LEU A 110 -14.76 -4.16 -16.14
N PRO A 111 -15.26 -3.15 -15.40
CA PRO A 111 -16.61 -2.57 -15.60
C PRO A 111 -16.76 -1.85 -16.94
N PHE A 112 -15.65 -1.41 -17.53
CA PHE A 112 -15.65 -0.59 -18.72
C PHE A 112 -15.57 -1.47 -19.96
N ARG A 113 -16.73 -1.67 -20.59
CA ARG A 113 -16.89 -2.41 -21.86
C ARG A 113 -15.96 -1.88 -22.98
N ASN A 114 -15.56 -0.61 -22.90
CA ASN A 114 -14.55 0.02 -23.75
C ASN A 114 -13.26 0.26 -22.96
N LYS A 115 -12.30 -0.66 -23.04
CA LYS A 115 -10.95 -0.56 -22.42
C LYS A 115 -10.09 0.59 -22.96
N ASN A 116 -10.60 1.41 -23.89
CA ASN A 116 -9.93 2.63 -24.37
C ASN A 116 -10.50 3.92 -23.73
N SER A 117 -11.46 3.81 -22.82
CA SER A 117 -12.00 4.97 -22.11
C SER A 117 -10.97 5.52 -21.14
N THR A 118 -10.69 6.82 -21.21
CA THR A 118 -9.83 7.52 -20.23
C THR A 118 -10.33 7.31 -18.81
N LEU A 119 -11.64 7.14 -18.66
CA LEU A 119 -12.28 6.91 -17.38
C LEU A 119 -11.94 5.53 -16.78
N ALA A 120 -11.76 4.50 -17.62
CA ALA A 120 -11.36 3.16 -17.16
C ALA A 120 -9.96 3.19 -16.55
N TYR A 121 -9.01 3.83 -17.25
CA TYR A 121 -7.65 4.01 -16.75
C TYR A 121 -7.60 4.91 -15.51
N ALA A 122 -8.36 6.00 -15.49
CA ALA A 122 -8.49 6.88 -14.33
C ALA A 122 -8.99 6.13 -13.08
N VAL A 123 -10.09 5.40 -13.20
CA VAL A 123 -10.68 4.66 -12.07
C VAL A 123 -9.76 3.52 -11.63
N ALA A 124 -9.20 2.75 -12.56
CA ALA A 124 -8.27 1.67 -12.23
C ALA A 124 -7.00 2.20 -11.53
N GLY A 125 -6.40 3.26 -12.07
CA GLY A 125 -5.24 3.92 -11.48
C GLY A 125 -5.53 4.52 -10.11
N GLY A 126 -6.66 5.22 -9.95
CA GLY A 126 -7.09 5.80 -8.68
C GLY A 126 -7.33 4.75 -7.60
N LEU A 127 -8.10 3.70 -7.91
CA LEU A 127 -8.42 2.63 -6.96
C LEU A 127 -7.17 1.86 -6.53
N ALA A 128 -6.31 1.48 -7.47
CA ALA A 128 -5.08 0.77 -7.15
C ALA A 128 -4.12 1.64 -6.32
N THR A 129 -3.99 2.93 -6.64
CA THR A 129 -3.12 3.84 -5.87
C THR A 129 -3.64 4.08 -4.45
N ALA A 130 -4.94 4.30 -4.30
CA ALA A 130 -5.57 4.42 -3.00
C ALA A 130 -5.37 3.16 -2.16
N SER A 131 -5.49 1.98 -2.78
CA SER A 131 -5.30 0.69 -2.09
C SER A 131 -3.90 0.52 -1.52
N ASN A 132 -2.85 1.01 -2.19
CA ASN A 132 -1.49 0.95 -1.68
C ASN A 132 -1.39 1.66 -0.33
N VAL A 133 -2.01 2.83 -0.21
CA VAL A 133 -2.01 3.63 1.02
C VAL A 133 -2.83 2.96 2.10
N PHE A 134 -4.02 2.45 1.78
CA PHE A 134 -4.85 1.77 2.76
C PHE A 134 -4.17 0.50 3.29
N VAL A 135 -3.55 -0.31 2.42
CA VAL A 135 -2.82 -1.51 2.83
C VAL A 135 -1.60 -1.12 3.66
N PHE A 136 -0.79 -0.14 3.23
CA PHE A 136 0.34 0.35 4.03
C PHE A 136 -0.10 0.80 5.41
N GLN A 137 -1.15 1.63 5.48
CA GLN A 137 -1.62 2.20 6.72
C GLN A 137 -2.25 1.15 7.65
N LEU A 138 -2.89 0.12 7.10
CA LEU A 138 -3.47 -0.99 7.84
C LEU A 138 -2.40 -1.79 8.60
N PHE A 139 -1.21 -1.95 8.02
CA PHE A 139 -0.09 -2.69 8.61
C PHE A 139 0.89 -1.81 9.38
N ALA A 140 1.12 -0.56 8.95
CA ALA A 140 2.07 0.37 9.56
C ALA A 140 1.47 1.15 10.74
N SER A 141 0.15 1.24 10.87
CA SER A 141 -0.50 2.03 11.92
C SER A 141 -1.73 1.31 12.45
N VAL A 142 -1.72 0.97 13.74
CA VAL A 142 -2.95 0.54 14.44
C VAL A 142 -3.74 1.82 14.74
N PRO A 143 -4.90 2.08 14.10
CA PRO A 143 -5.67 3.28 14.37
C PRO A 143 -6.34 3.11 15.73
N THR A 144 -5.97 3.91 16.72
CA THR A 144 -6.55 3.90 18.06
C THR A 144 -7.65 4.95 18.24
N ASP A 145 -7.74 5.94 17.34
CA ASP A 145 -8.56 7.14 17.54
C ASP A 145 -9.31 7.60 16.27
N VAL A 146 -10.49 8.21 16.46
CA VAL A 146 -11.35 8.74 15.38
C VAL A 146 -10.65 9.81 14.53
N LEU A 147 -9.72 10.57 15.12
CA LEU A 147 -8.93 11.59 14.42
C LEU A 147 -7.96 10.96 13.42
N THR A 148 -7.37 9.81 13.75
CA THR A 148 -6.51 9.04 12.86
C THR A 148 -7.29 8.51 11.67
N MET A 149 -8.55 8.09 11.87
CA MET A 149 -9.41 7.62 10.77
C MET A 149 -9.66 8.72 9.72
N GLY A 150 -9.93 9.95 10.16
CA GLY A 150 -10.12 11.10 9.27
C GLY A 150 -8.86 11.45 8.46
N ALA A 151 -7.69 11.38 9.11
CA ALA A 151 -6.41 11.60 8.43
C ALA A 151 -6.11 10.54 7.37
N ILE A 152 -6.39 9.27 7.65
CA ILE A 152 -6.21 8.16 6.69
C ILE A 152 -7.12 8.35 5.47
N LEU A 153 -8.37 8.76 5.68
CA LEU A 153 -9.30 9.04 4.58
C LEU A 153 -8.80 10.19 3.70
N LEU A 154 -8.29 11.26 4.31
CA LEU A 154 -7.75 12.41 3.57
C LEU A 154 -6.52 12.01 2.75
N VAL A 155 -5.58 11.28 3.36
CA VAL A 155 -4.37 10.78 2.69
C VAL A 155 -4.72 9.79 1.58
N GLY A 156 -5.71 8.93 1.81
CA GLY A 156 -6.27 8.02 0.81
C GLY A 156 -6.94 8.76 -0.35
N LEU A 157 -7.63 9.88 -0.09
CA LEU A 157 -8.23 10.72 -1.13
C LEU A 157 -7.16 11.42 -1.98
N VAL A 158 -6.13 11.98 -1.34
CA VAL A 158 -4.98 12.58 -2.05
C VAL A 158 -4.31 11.54 -2.94
N SER A 159 -4.12 10.34 -2.42
CA SER A 159 -3.55 9.20 -3.15
C SER A 159 -4.44 8.76 -4.32
N PHE A 160 -5.76 8.72 -4.13
CA PHE A 160 -6.72 8.42 -5.20
C PHE A 160 -6.62 9.45 -6.34
N VAL A 161 -6.61 10.74 -6.01
CA VAL A 161 -6.48 11.83 -7.00
C VAL A 161 -5.13 11.73 -7.72
N SER A 162 -4.04 11.48 -6.99
CA SER A 162 -2.72 11.21 -7.59
C SER A 162 -2.77 10.03 -8.55
N GLY A 163 -3.41 8.93 -8.17
CA GLY A 163 -3.58 7.74 -8.99
C GLY A 163 -4.39 8.00 -10.26
N VAL A 164 -5.47 8.77 -10.17
CA VAL A 164 -6.26 9.18 -11.34
C VAL A 164 -5.41 9.96 -12.33
N LEU A 165 -4.65 10.95 -11.85
CA LEU A 165 -3.86 11.84 -12.69
C LEU A 165 -2.60 11.17 -13.25
N LEU A 166 -1.78 10.56 -12.38
CA LEU A 166 -0.46 10.03 -12.73
C LEU A 166 -0.50 8.58 -13.22
N ALA A 167 -1.30 7.70 -12.61
CA ALA A 167 -1.40 6.32 -13.09
C ALA A 167 -2.38 6.21 -14.26
N GLY A 168 -3.55 6.84 -14.13
CA GLY A 168 -4.63 6.74 -15.09
C GLY A 168 -4.43 7.60 -16.34
N ILE A 169 -4.51 8.93 -16.19
CA ILE A 169 -4.46 9.87 -17.32
C ILE A 169 -3.07 9.84 -17.98
N LEU A 170 -2.02 10.06 -17.20
CA LEU A 170 -0.65 10.06 -17.73
C LEU A 170 -0.26 8.67 -18.27
N GLY A 171 -0.64 7.59 -17.60
CA GLY A 171 -0.42 6.22 -18.11
C GLY A 171 -1.11 5.98 -19.45
N LYS A 172 -2.34 6.47 -19.64
CA LYS A 172 -3.03 6.40 -20.92
C LYS A 172 -2.36 7.26 -22.00
N VAL A 173 -1.98 8.50 -21.69
CA VAL A 173 -1.29 9.37 -22.64
C VAL A 173 0.03 8.74 -23.10
N LEU A 174 0.78 8.15 -22.16
CA LEU A 174 2.01 7.44 -22.48
C LEU A 174 1.76 6.20 -23.34
N LEU A 175 0.72 5.42 -23.03
CA LEU A 175 0.30 4.28 -23.85
C LEU A 175 -0.07 4.70 -25.28
N ASP A 176 -0.85 5.76 -25.43
CA ASP A 176 -1.27 6.28 -26.73
C ASP A 176 -0.05 6.80 -27.53
N SER A 177 0.91 7.46 -26.88
CA SER A 177 2.18 7.86 -27.50
C SER A 177 3.02 6.67 -27.96
N LEU A 178 3.11 5.61 -27.14
CA LEU A 178 3.85 4.38 -27.50
C LEU A 178 3.22 3.66 -28.70
N ARG A 179 1.89 3.66 -28.80
CA ARG A 179 1.15 3.13 -29.95
C ARG A 179 1.38 3.96 -31.20
N ARG A 180 1.33 5.30 -31.11
CA ARG A 180 1.60 6.22 -32.22
C ARG A 180 3.03 6.11 -32.75
N ALA A 181 4.00 5.85 -31.87
CA ALA A 181 5.39 5.64 -32.24
C ALA A 181 5.65 4.30 -32.95
N GLY A 182 4.65 3.42 -33.05
CA GLY A 182 4.78 2.12 -33.71
C GLY A 182 5.61 1.09 -32.94
N VAL A 183 6.04 1.42 -31.71
CA VAL A 183 6.83 0.53 -30.83
C VAL A 183 6.00 -0.69 -30.42
N VAL A 184 4.67 -0.53 -30.33
CA VAL A 184 3.74 -1.59 -29.91
C VAL A 184 2.58 -1.69 -30.89
N ARG A 185 2.27 -2.93 -31.31
CA ARG A 185 1.17 -3.20 -32.24
C ARG A 185 -0.15 -3.17 -31.47
N ASP A 186 -1.19 -2.60 -32.07
CA ASP A 186 -2.53 -2.62 -31.48
C ASP A 186 -2.99 -4.06 -31.27
N LEU A 187 -3.16 -4.43 -30.01
CA LEU A 187 -3.78 -5.69 -29.60
C LEU A 187 -5.26 -5.41 -29.36
N ALA A 188 -6.13 -6.17 -30.03
CA ALA A 188 -7.55 -6.14 -29.74
C ALA A 188 -7.76 -6.61 -28.30
N PRO A 189 -8.46 -5.83 -27.45
CA PRO A 189 -8.68 -6.23 -26.07
C PRO A 189 -9.52 -7.51 -26.02
N GLU A 190 -8.96 -8.59 -25.46
CA GLU A 190 -9.74 -9.81 -25.24
C GLU A 190 -10.75 -9.59 -24.11
N THR A 191 -11.99 -10.02 -24.33
CA THR A 191 -13.10 -9.97 -23.39
C THR A 191 -13.14 -11.27 -22.58
N MET A 192 -13.04 -11.19 -21.26
CA MET A 192 -13.23 -12.36 -20.39
C MET A 192 -14.68 -12.51 -19.91
N GLY A 193 -15.08 -13.77 -19.73
CA GLY A 193 -16.41 -14.19 -19.31
C GLY A 193 -16.75 -13.84 -17.86
N ARG A 194 -18.02 -13.46 -17.67
CA ARG A 194 -18.72 -12.91 -16.49
C ARG A 194 -18.57 -13.70 -15.16
N GLY A 195 -17.95 -14.89 -15.15
CA GLY A 195 -17.97 -15.85 -14.03
C GLY A 195 -16.79 -15.80 -13.03
N ILE A 196 -15.64 -15.23 -13.42
CA ILE A 196 -14.46 -15.09 -12.52
C ILE A 196 -14.60 -13.84 -11.61
N TYR A 197 -15.50 -12.93 -12.00
CA TYR A 197 -15.82 -11.66 -11.37
C TYR A 197 -16.18 -11.75 -9.86
N PRO A 198 -17.13 -12.60 -9.41
CA PRO A 198 -17.48 -12.67 -7.98
C PRO A 198 -16.40 -13.34 -7.13
N ALA A 199 -15.64 -14.28 -7.69
CA ALA A 199 -14.58 -14.98 -6.95
C ALA A 199 -13.41 -14.04 -6.63
N PHE A 200 -13.05 -13.17 -7.57
CA PHE A 200 -11.94 -12.23 -7.41
C PHE A 200 -12.28 -11.06 -6.49
N VAL A 201 -13.50 -10.52 -6.61
CA VAL A 201 -14.06 -9.54 -5.66
C VAL A 201 -14.20 -10.16 -4.27
N GLY A 202 -14.59 -11.43 -4.20
CA GLY A 202 -14.65 -12.20 -2.95
C GLY A 202 -13.28 -12.32 -2.27
N ILE A 203 -12.21 -12.58 -3.01
CA ILE A 203 -10.85 -12.68 -2.45
C ILE A 203 -10.37 -11.34 -1.90
N VAL A 204 -10.59 -10.23 -2.63
CA VAL A 204 -10.27 -8.87 -2.15
C VAL A 204 -11.10 -8.52 -0.92
N ALA A 205 -12.40 -8.86 -0.91
CA ALA A 205 -13.26 -8.64 0.24
C ALA A 205 -12.82 -9.48 1.45
N VAL A 206 -12.44 -10.75 1.24
CA VAL A 206 -11.95 -11.65 2.31
C VAL A 206 -10.62 -11.18 2.87
N LEU A 207 -9.69 -10.66 2.06
CA LEU A 207 -8.43 -10.11 2.56
C LEU A 207 -8.65 -8.84 3.38
N THR A 208 -9.56 -7.96 2.94
CA THR A 208 -9.97 -6.76 3.68
C THR A 208 -10.67 -7.12 5.00
N VAL A 209 -11.55 -8.12 4.99
CA VAL A 209 -12.30 -8.59 6.17
C VAL A 209 -11.42 -9.38 7.14
N ALA A 210 -10.50 -10.22 6.66
CA ALA A 210 -9.56 -10.96 7.50
C ALA A 210 -8.57 -10.03 8.22
N GLY A 211 -8.10 -8.98 7.55
CA GLY A 211 -7.33 -7.89 8.18
C GLY A 211 -8.14 -7.08 9.20
N GLY A 212 -9.47 -7.00 9.04
CA GLY A 212 -10.40 -6.45 10.03
C GLY A 212 -10.63 -7.40 11.22
N ALA A 213 -10.85 -8.69 10.98
CA ALA A 213 -11.14 -9.68 12.00
C ALA A 213 -9.96 -9.96 12.93
N HIS A 214 -8.73 -9.91 12.41
CA HIS A 214 -7.52 -10.00 13.24
C HIS A 214 -7.42 -8.85 14.27
N ARG A 215 -8.08 -7.70 14.04
CA ARG A 215 -8.13 -6.59 15.01
C ARG A 215 -9.02 -6.89 16.21
N THR A 216 -10.13 -7.60 16.02
CA THR A 216 -11.10 -7.86 17.08
C THR A 216 -10.57 -8.84 18.13
N TYR A 217 -9.66 -9.74 17.76
CA TYR A 217 -9.12 -10.74 18.70
C TYR A 217 -8.01 -10.23 19.63
N ARG A 218 -7.31 -9.13 19.30
CA ARG A 218 -6.20 -8.61 20.12
C ARG A 218 -6.60 -7.54 21.15
N GLN A 219 -7.76 -6.91 20.95
CA GLN A 219 -8.35 -5.88 21.80
C GLN A 219 -8.61 -6.26 23.29
N PRO A 220 -8.90 -7.52 23.68
CA PRO A 220 -9.27 -7.83 25.07
C PRO A 220 -8.14 -7.66 26.09
N SER A 221 -6.88 -7.80 25.66
CA SER A 221 -5.73 -7.86 26.58
C SER A 221 -5.27 -6.49 27.11
N GLU A 222 -5.52 -5.39 26.37
CA GLU A 222 -5.03 -4.06 26.75
C GLU A 222 -6.01 -3.26 27.61
N CYS A 223 -7.32 -3.53 27.53
CA CYS A 223 -8.30 -2.94 28.44
C CYS A 223 -8.06 -3.38 29.90
N ALA A 224 -7.70 -4.66 30.11
CA ALA A 224 -7.40 -5.18 31.43
C ALA A 224 -6.17 -4.49 32.06
N LEU A 225 -5.11 -4.28 31.26
CA LEU A 225 -3.87 -3.65 31.73
C LEU A 225 -4.07 -2.16 32.05
N ARG A 226 -4.86 -1.44 31.25
CA ARG A 226 -5.13 -0.01 31.47
C ARG A 226 -6.04 0.24 32.68
N ILE A 227 -7.01 -0.64 32.94
CA ILE A 227 -7.81 -0.59 34.18
C ILE A 227 -6.91 -0.88 35.40
N GLN A 228 -5.97 -1.81 35.29
CA GLN A 228 -5.05 -2.13 36.38
C GLN A 228 -4.08 -0.98 36.68
N ILE A 229 -3.55 -0.31 35.65
CA ILE A 229 -2.66 0.87 35.79
C ILE A 229 -3.44 2.11 36.29
N LEU A 230 -4.68 2.33 35.85
CA LEU A 230 -5.49 3.43 36.39
C LEU A 230 -5.89 3.17 37.84
N ARG A 231 -6.16 1.91 38.23
CA ARG A 231 -6.46 1.55 39.62
C ARG A 231 -5.26 1.76 40.54
N THR A 232 -4.03 1.48 40.09
CA THR A 232 -2.83 1.78 40.87
C THR A 232 -2.51 3.28 40.95
N ARG A 233 -2.90 4.08 39.95
CA ARG A 233 -2.72 5.55 40.00
C ARG A 233 -3.81 6.30 40.78
N LEU A 234 -4.99 5.72 40.95
CA LEU A 234 -6.11 6.32 41.70
C LEU A 234 -6.20 5.83 43.15
N SER A 235 -5.33 4.92 43.59
CA SER A 235 -5.13 4.68 45.02
C SER A 235 -4.39 5.89 45.60
N PRO A 236 -5.01 6.70 46.47
CA PRO A 236 -4.34 7.84 47.05
C PRO A 236 -3.15 7.32 47.87
N SER A 237 -1.92 7.74 47.54
CA SER A 237 -0.88 7.78 48.57
C SER A 237 -1.38 8.76 49.62
N SER A 238 -1.57 8.26 50.84
CA SER A 238 -1.79 9.08 52.02
C SER A 238 -0.50 9.88 52.30
N ASP A 239 -0.29 10.95 51.54
CA ASP A 239 0.76 11.93 51.81
C ASP A 239 0.15 13.03 52.70
N ASP A 240 0.12 12.75 53.99
CA ASP A 240 -0.19 13.72 55.05
C ASP A 240 1.02 14.69 55.21
N PRO A 241 0.84 16.01 55.31
CA PRO A 241 1.96 16.96 55.33
C PRO A 241 2.82 16.91 56.61
N SER A 242 2.47 16.06 57.58
CA SER A 242 3.12 15.97 58.90
C SER A 242 4.45 15.19 58.90
N ASP A 243 4.73 14.38 57.88
CA ASP A 243 5.90 13.49 57.85
C ASP A 243 7.17 14.10 57.21
N ARG A 244 7.09 15.30 56.63
CA ARG A 244 8.26 15.95 55.99
C ARG A 244 9.29 16.50 56.98
N GLU A 245 8.90 16.81 58.21
CA GLU A 245 9.82 17.37 59.22
C GLU A 245 10.63 16.29 59.96
N ALA A 246 10.23 15.01 59.89
CA ALA A 246 10.93 13.91 60.56
C ALA A 246 12.17 13.40 59.78
N SER A 247 12.19 13.50 58.45
CA SER A 247 13.30 12.93 57.65
C SER A 247 14.57 13.79 57.60
N LEU A 248 14.49 15.07 57.99
CA LEU A 248 15.63 16.00 57.97
C LEU A 248 16.46 16.01 59.26
N ARG A 249 16.07 15.26 60.30
CA ARG A 249 16.83 15.12 61.56
C ARG A 249 17.54 13.78 61.76
N GLY A 250 17.57 12.91 60.74
CA GLY A 250 17.98 11.52 60.88
C GLY A 250 19.26 11.07 60.16
N SER A 251 20.06 11.97 59.59
CA SER A 251 21.28 11.56 58.86
C SER A 251 22.51 11.47 59.78
N PRO A 252 23.10 10.27 59.93
CA PRO A 252 24.55 10.22 59.84
C PRO A 252 25.05 9.17 58.83
N ALA A 253 26.10 9.61 58.13
CA ALA A 253 27.25 8.84 57.67
C ALA A 253 27.11 7.90 56.44
N TRP A 254 27.68 8.39 55.34
CA TRP A 254 28.68 7.71 54.49
C TRP A 254 28.56 6.19 54.29
N VAL A 255 28.25 5.77 53.06
CA VAL A 255 28.69 4.47 52.51
C VAL A 255 29.27 4.70 51.11
N PRO A 256 30.57 4.40 50.87
CA PRO A 256 31.20 4.64 49.58
C PRO A 256 30.87 3.56 48.55
N ILE A 257 30.76 4.01 47.31
CA ILE A 257 30.54 3.24 46.09
C ILE A 257 31.76 2.32 45.84
N LYS A 258 31.55 1.00 45.83
CA LYS A 258 32.53 0.04 45.28
C LYS A 258 32.23 -0.22 43.81
N LEU A 259 33.14 0.24 42.95
CA LEU A 259 33.33 -0.23 41.58
C LEU A 259 34.15 -1.54 41.59
N LYS A 260 33.71 -2.55 40.83
CA LYS A 260 34.52 -3.61 40.20
C LYS A 260 33.64 -4.26 39.12
N SER A 261 33.98 -4.14 37.83
CA SER A 261 34.96 -4.94 37.06
C SER A 261 34.61 -6.42 37.05
#